data_AF-A0A3D1A728-F1
#
_entry.id   AF-A0A3D1A728-F1
#
_cell.length_a   1.000
_cell.length_b   1.000
_cell.length_c   1.000
_cell.angle_alpha   90.00
_cell.angle_beta   90.00
_cell.angle_gamma   90.00
#
_symmetry.space_group_name_H-M   'P 1'
#
loop_
_entity.id
_entity.type
_entity.pdbx_description
1 polymer ?
#
loop_
_entity_poly.entity_id
_entity_poly.type
_entity_poly.pdbx_seq_one_letter_code
_entity_poly.pdbx_strand_id
1 'polypeptide(L)'
;MRKAAALALLLPACAGFYSCSGSRPAAQGELQAPHSGPSAATVFEKRTFKLVKTPDPDLEAALEGLLSASYDTAVRKHAESSLAEIGFTYSLSPRGAVYPFSEIEVSCILQEKYAPRSGPALCGDFFTELDGKIKKAVAGKQ
;
A
#
# COMPACT_ATOMS: atom_id res chain seq x y z
N MET A 1 85.75 21.00 -24.53
CA MET A 1 85.48 19.66 -25.08
C MET A 1 83.97 19.52 -25.30
N ARG A 2 83.57 19.08 -26.51
CA ARG A 2 82.35 18.35 -26.93
C ARG A 2 81.31 18.12 -25.80
N LYS A 3 80.02 18.46 -25.92
CA LYS A 3 79.05 18.00 -26.94
C LYS A 3 77.70 18.71 -26.76
N ALA A 4 77.04 18.99 -27.88
CA ALA A 4 75.61 19.32 -27.96
C ALA A 4 74.73 18.08 -27.72
N ALA A 5 73.52 18.30 -27.19
CA ALA A 5 72.34 17.49 -27.48
C ALA A 5 71.08 18.32 -27.18
N ALA A 6 70.40 18.71 -28.25
CA ALA A 6 69.02 19.18 -28.23
C ALA A 6 68.08 17.98 -28.06
N LEU A 7 66.92 18.18 -27.40
CA LEU A 7 65.65 17.67 -27.93
C LEU A 7 64.47 18.40 -27.26
N ALA A 8 63.60 18.93 -28.10
CA ALA A 8 62.32 19.54 -27.79
C ALA A 8 61.23 18.49 -27.52
N LEU A 9 60.12 18.90 -26.87
CA LEU A 9 58.72 18.46 -27.06
C LEU A 9 57.90 18.98 -25.84
N LEU A 10 57.17 20.10 -25.97
CA LEU A 10 55.74 20.20 -26.32
C LEU A 10 54.76 19.92 -25.14
N LEU A 11 54.08 21.01 -24.76
CA LEU A 11 52.81 21.19 -24.02
C LEU A 11 51.71 20.15 -24.34
N PRO A 12 50.74 19.87 -23.43
CA PRO A 12 49.63 20.80 -23.21
C PRO A 12 49.08 20.93 -21.77
N ALA A 13 48.53 22.12 -21.53
CA ALA A 13 47.73 22.50 -20.39
C ALA A 13 46.46 21.63 -20.26
N CYS A 14 46.18 21.17 -19.04
CA CYS A 14 44.84 20.74 -18.65
C CYS A 14 44.31 21.71 -17.60
N ALA A 15 43.58 22.72 -18.09
CA ALA A 15 42.66 23.51 -17.29
C ALA A 15 41.47 22.61 -16.91
N GLY A 16 41.46 22.13 -15.66
CA GLY A 16 40.31 21.44 -15.07
C GLY A 16 39.29 22.46 -14.59
N PHE A 17 38.26 22.68 -15.39
CA PHE A 17 37.06 23.42 -14.99
C PHE A 17 36.36 22.70 -13.83
N TYR A 18 36.22 23.39 -12.70
CA TYR A 18 35.28 23.02 -11.64
C TYR A 18 33.86 23.15 -12.19
N SER A 19 33.27 22.02 -12.56
CA SER A 19 31.85 21.91 -12.92
C SER A 19 31.06 21.52 -11.68
N CYS A 20 30.41 22.50 -11.04
CA CYS A 20 29.35 22.27 -10.07
C CYS A 20 28.13 21.69 -10.81
N SER A 21 28.03 20.37 -10.90
CA SER A 21 26.80 19.71 -11.35
C SER A 21 25.74 19.81 -10.26
N GLY A 22 24.92 20.85 -10.36
CA GLY A 22 23.62 20.91 -9.72
C GLY A 22 22.64 20.01 -10.47
N SER A 23 22.45 18.79 -9.99
CA SER A 23 21.39 17.90 -10.48
C SER A 23 20.04 18.36 -9.91
N ARG A 24 19.22 18.99 -10.76
CA ARG A 24 17.77 19.11 -10.55
C ARG A 24 17.15 17.72 -10.72
N PRO A 25 16.34 17.18 -9.80
CA PRO A 25 15.47 16.06 -10.12
C PRO A 25 14.27 16.61 -10.88
N ALA A 26 14.29 16.43 -12.21
CA ALA A 26 13.11 16.52 -13.03
C ALA A 26 12.27 15.24 -12.86
N ALA A 27 10.96 15.45 -12.78
CA ALA A 27 9.94 14.44 -12.65
C ALA A 27 10.06 13.30 -13.68
N GLN A 28 10.03 12.07 -13.19
CA GLN A 28 9.15 10.99 -13.65
C GLN A 28 9.31 9.83 -12.66
N GLY A 29 8.49 9.88 -11.61
CA GLY A 29 8.30 8.76 -10.72
C GLY A 29 7.48 7.70 -11.43
N GLU A 30 8.15 6.76 -12.07
CA GLU A 30 7.63 5.41 -12.18
C GLU A 30 8.37 4.60 -11.12
N LEU A 31 7.77 4.56 -9.93
CA LEU A 31 8.20 3.67 -8.87
C LEU A 31 7.96 2.26 -9.41
N GLN A 32 8.99 1.64 -9.98
CA GLN A 32 8.99 0.22 -10.30
C GLN A 32 8.60 -0.53 -9.03
N ALA A 33 7.37 -1.02 -8.99
CA ALA A 33 6.94 -1.94 -7.94
C ALA A 33 7.93 -3.13 -8.00
N PRO A 34 8.57 -3.51 -6.88
CA PRO A 34 9.43 -4.68 -6.87
C PRO A 34 8.62 -5.85 -7.42
N HIS A 35 9.14 -6.51 -8.46
CA HIS A 35 8.49 -7.70 -9.02
C HIS A 35 8.40 -8.73 -7.92
N SER A 36 7.21 -8.83 -7.35
CA SER A 36 6.97 -9.59 -6.16
C SER A 36 6.69 -11.02 -6.63
N GLY A 37 7.45 -11.99 -6.13
CA GLY A 37 7.28 -13.38 -6.53
C GLY A 37 5.86 -13.89 -6.22
N PRO A 38 5.45 -15.09 -6.69
CA PRO A 38 4.09 -15.60 -6.53
C PRO A 38 3.54 -15.71 -5.09
N SER A 39 4.39 -15.55 -4.06
CA SER A 39 4.01 -15.48 -2.65
C SER A 39 3.82 -14.05 -2.12
N ALA A 40 3.84 -13.03 -2.97
CA ALA A 40 3.66 -11.64 -2.59
C ALA A 40 2.25 -11.37 -2.09
N ALA A 41 2.12 -10.62 -1.00
CA ALA A 41 0.84 -10.06 -0.58
C ALA A 41 0.49 -8.88 -1.49
N THR A 42 -0.72 -8.91 -2.04
CA THR A 42 -1.25 -7.82 -2.88
C THR A 42 -2.59 -7.35 -2.34
N VAL A 43 -2.87 -6.07 -2.51
CA VAL A 43 -4.20 -5.52 -2.25
C VAL A 43 -5.11 -5.91 -3.41
N PHE A 44 -6.02 -6.83 -3.15
CA PHE A 44 -6.94 -7.32 -4.18
C PHE A 44 -8.11 -6.36 -4.41
N GLU A 45 -8.73 -5.89 -3.32
CA GLU A 45 -9.89 -5.01 -3.38
C GLU A 45 -9.83 -4.01 -2.23
N LYS A 46 -10.30 -2.79 -2.49
CA LYS A 46 -10.44 -1.74 -1.49
C LYS A 46 -11.87 -1.23 -1.48
N ARG A 47 -12.41 -0.97 -0.29
CA ARG A 47 -13.69 -0.30 -0.14
C ARG A 47 -13.62 0.82 0.87
N THR A 48 -14.33 1.89 0.54
CA THR A 48 -14.48 3.05 1.38
C THR A 48 -15.82 3.00 2.09
N PHE A 49 -15.81 3.20 3.41
CA PHE A 49 -17.00 3.25 4.23
C PHE A 49 -17.12 4.63 4.88
N LYS A 50 -18.29 5.26 4.69
CA LYS A 50 -18.64 6.48 5.40
C LYS A 50 -19.19 6.11 6.77
N LEU A 51 -18.65 6.76 7.79
CA LEU A 51 -19.05 6.55 9.19
C LEU A 51 -19.89 7.75 9.65
N VAL A 52 -19.39 8.53 10.60
CA VAL A 52 -20.05 9.69 11.20
C VAL A 52 -19.20 10.95 11.05
N LYS A 53 -19.83 12.10 10.82
CA LYS A 53 -19.07 13.36 10.59
C LYS A 53 -18.45 13.93 11.87
N THR A 54 -18.99 13.55 13.02
CA THR A 54 -18.55 14.00 14.36
C THR A 54 -17.90 12.86 15.12
N PRO A 55 -16.99 13.14 16.07
CA PRO A 55 -16.40 12.12 16.92
C PRO A 55 -17.47 11.28 17.64
N ASP A 56 -17.32 9.96 17.58
CA ASP A 56 -18.17 8.97 18.25
C ASP A 56 -17.26 7.91 18.89
N PRO A 57 -16.84 8.11 20.16
CA PRO A 57 -15.90 7.21 20.83
C PRO A 57 -16.39 5.77 20.90
N ASP A 58 -17.70 5.56 21.01
CA ASP A 58 -18.29 4.23 21.08
C ASP A 58 -18.17 3.50 19.74
N LEU A 59 -18.40 4.21 18.63
CA LEU A 59 -18.20 3.66 17.29
C LEU A 59 -16.71 3.38 17.01
N GLU A 60 -15.83 4.31 17.39
CA GLU A 60 -14.38 4.15 17.24
C GLU A 60 -13.88 2.90 18.00
N ALA A 61 -14.31 2.72 19.25
CA ALA A 61 -13.98 1.55 20.05
C ALA A 61 -14.57 0.25 19.49
N ALA A 62 -15.77 0.31 18.89
CA ALA A 62 -16.41 -0.86 18.30
C ALA A 62 -15.81 -1.26 16.94
N LEU A 63 -15.13 -0.35 16.23
CA LEU A 63 -14.74 -0.54 14.84
C LEU A 63 -13.83 -1.75 14.61
N GLU A 64 -12.85 -1.95 15.49
CA GLU A 64 -11.97 -3.13 15.46
C GLU A 64 -12.80 -4.43 15.61
N GLY A 65 -13.77 -4.44 16.52
CA GLY A 65 -14.69 -5.55 16.72
C GLY A 65 -15.54 -5.86 15.49
N LEU A 66 -16.02 -4.83 14.78
CA LEU A 66 -16.79 -5.01 13.54
C LEU A 66 -15.92 -5.62 12.43
N LEU A 67 -14.67 -5.17 12.29
CA LEU A 67 -13.72 -5.67 11.30
C LEU A 67 -13.30 -7.12 11.59
N SER A 68 -12.83 -7.39 12.81
CA SER A 68 -12.41 -8.72 13.24
C SER A 68 -13.56 -9.73 13.13
N ALA A 69 -14.76 -9.37 13.57
CA ALA A 69 -15.92 -10.26 13.44
C ALA A 69 -16.31 -10.49 11.97
N SER A 70 -16.08 -9.53 11.07
CA SER A 70 -16.33 -9.72 9.63
C SER A 70 -15.26 -10.60 8.98
N TYR A 71 -14.00 -10.39 9.37
CA TYR A 71 -12.87 -11.23 8.99
C TYR A 71 -13.11 -12.68 9.42
N ASP A 72 -13.44 -12.92 10.68
CA ASP A 72 -13.69 -14.27 11.22
C ASP A 72 -14.86 -14.96 10.50
N THR A 73 -15.91 -14.21 10.15
CA THR A 73 -17.02 -14.76 9.37
C THR A 73 -16.58 -15.18 7.97
N ALA A 74 -15.78 -14.35 7.29
CA ALA A 74 -15.23 -14.70 5.98
C ALA A 74 -14.28 -15.91 6.08
N VAL A 75 -13.36 -15.92 7.04
CA VAL A 75 -12.46 -17.04 7.31
C VAL A 75 -13.24 -18.32 7.60
N ARG A 76 -14.27 -18.28 8.45
CA ARG A 76 -15.10 -19.47 8.74
C ARG A 76 -15.86 -19.98 7.53
N LYS A 77 -16.38 -19.08 6.69
CA LYS A 77 -17.11 -19.44 5.47
C LYS A 77 -16.20 -20.06 4.41
N HIS A 78 -14.94 -19.66 4.40
CA HIS A 78 -13.88 -20.14 3.50
C HIS A 78 -12.89 -21.06 4.23
N ALA A 79 -13.32 -21.74 5.30
CA ALA A 79 -12.49 -22.59 6.16
C ALA A 79 -12.08 -23.90 5.46
N GLU A 80 -11.36 -23.75 4.35
CA GLU A 80 -10.58 -24.81 3.73
C GLU A 80 -9.18 -24.82 4.36
N SER A 81 -8.50 -25.96 4.26
CA SER A 81 -7.11 -26.18 4.70
C SER A 81 -6.09 -25.18 4.12
N SER A 82 -6.52 -24.30 3.22
CA SER A 82 -5.73 -23.39 2.41
C SER A 82 -5.74 -21.93 2.90
N LEU A 83 -6.50 -21.53 3.92
CA LEU A 83 -6.53 -20.11 4.36
C LEU A 83 -5.16 -19.56 4.77
N ALA A 84 -4.37 -20.36 5.49
CA ALA A 84 -3.00 -20.01 5.83
C ALA A 84 -2.13 -19.85 4.57
N GLU A 85 -2.40 -20.62 3.52
CA GLU A 85 -1.72 -20.48 2.24
C GLU A 85 -2.22 -19.27 1.45
N ILE A 86 -3.52 -18.97 1.49
CA ILE A 86 -4.12 -17.79 0.83
C ILE A 86 -3.52 -16.50 1.40
N GLY A 87 -3.13 -16.51 2.67
CA GLY A 87 -2.54 -15.35 3.34
C GLY A 87 -3.53 -14.19 3.43
N PHE A 88 -4.82 -14.51 3.62
CA PHE A 88 -5.87 -13.51 3.72
C PHE A 88 -5.71 -12.67 4.98
N THR A 89 -5.66 -11.35 4.79
CA THR A 89 -5.64 -10.33 5.83
C THR A 89 -6.34 -9.06 5.33
N TYR A 90 -6.48 -8.08 6.20
CA TYR A 90 -7.01 -6.77 5.85
C TYR A 90 -6.18 -5.65 6.44
N SER A 91 -6.29 -4.46 5.85
CA SER A 91 -5.79 -3.23 6.45
C SER A 91 -6.90 -2.19 6.52
N LEU A 92 -6.80 -1.29 7.50
CA LEU A 92 -7.69 -0.15 7.65
C LEU A 92 -6.88 1.14 7.61
N SER A 93 -7.37 2.14 6.89
CA SER A 93 -6.80 3.48 6.80
C SER A 93 -7.88 4.53 6.99
N PRO A 94 -7.73 5.48 7.93
CA PRO A 94 -8.61 6.64 8.01
C PRO A 94 -8.51 7.52 6.75
N ARG A 95 -9.63 8.08 6.29
CA ARG A 95 -9.72 8.90 5.06
C ARG A 95 -10.42 10.23 5.27
N GLY A 96 -10.99 10.47 6.44
CA GLY A 96 -11.72 11.70 6.71
C GLY A 96 -10.82 12.95 6.67
N ALA A 97 -11.31 14.01 6.03
CA ALA A 97 -10.57 15.25 5.84
C ALA A 97 -10.48 16.11 7.12
N VAL A 98 -11.55 16.15 7.90
CA VAL A 98 -11.64 16.94 9.15
C VAL A 98 -11.49 16.02 10.36
N TYR A 99 -12.29 14.95 10.39
CA TYR A 99 -12.25 13.93 11.42
C TYR A 99 -11.83 12.61 10.77
N PRO A 100 -10.69 12.00 11.15
CA PRO A 100 -10.10 10.86 10.43
C PRO A 100 -11.07 9.69 10.25
N PHE A 101 -11.89 9.37 11.25
CA PHE A 101 -12.88 8.29 11.21
C PHE A 101 -14.24 8.71 10.66
N SER A 102 -14.36 9.86 9.99
CA SER A 102 -15.57 10.15 9.21
C SER A 102 -15.69 9.28 7.96
N GLU A 103 -14.56 8.77 7.49
CA GLU A 103 -14.46 7.85 6.38
C GLU A 103 -13.27 6.92 6.62
N ILE A 104 -13.43 5.64 6.31
CA ILE A 104 -12.36 4.65 6.38
C ILE A 104 -12.22 3.95 5.04
N GLU A 105 -11.00 3.62 4.67
CA GLU A 105 -10.68 2.70 3.58
C GLU A 105 -10.25 1.38 4.19
N VAL A 106 -10.90 0.29 3.77
CA VAL A 106 -10.56 -1.06 4.18
C VAL A 106 -10.07 -1.81 2.94
N SER A 107 -8.88 -2.39 3.03
CA SER A 107 -8.26 -3.17 1.95
C SER A 107 -8.33 -4.66 2.29
N CYS A 108 -8.79 -5.46 1.33
CA CYS A 108 -8.65 -6.91 1.35
C CYS A 108 -7.31 -7.29 0.73
N ILE A 109 -6.49 -8.02 1.47
CA ILE A 109 -5.12 -8.36 1.10
C ILE A 109 -4.98 -9.88 1.09
N LEU A 110 -4.41 -10.44 0.04
CA LEU A 110 -4.09 -11.86 -0.04
C LEU A 110 -2.87 -12.09 -0.93
N GLN A 111 -2.36 -13.32 -0.93
CA GLN A 111 -1.25 -13.67 -1.82
C GLN A 111 -1.69 -13.61 -3.29
N GLU A 112 -0.84 -13.03 -4.12
CA GLU A 112 -1.10 -12.78 -5.55
C GLU A 112 -1.48 -14.06 -6.31
N LYS A 113 -0.87 -15.21 -5.98
CA LYS A 113 -1.21 -16.51 -6.58
C LYS A 113 -2.67 -16.96 -6.34
N TYR A 114 -3.32 -16.51 -5.26
CA TYR A 114 -4.71 -16.87 -4.95
C TYR A 114 -5.71 -15.76 -5.28
N ALA A 115 -5.24 -14.55 -5.59
CA ALA A 115 -6.08 -13.40 -5.92
C ALA A 115 -7.15 -13.71 -6.99
N PRO A 116 -6.83 -14.32 -8.15
CA PRO A 116 -7.84 -14.57 -9.18
C PRO A 116 -8.88 -15.62 -8.80
N ARG A 117 -8.49 -16.64 -8.02
CA ARG A 117 -9.34 -17.81 -7.73
C ARG A 117 -10.18 -17.61 -6.47
N SER A 118 -9.55 -17.14 -5.40
CA SER A 118 -10.17 -17.03 -4.06
C SER A 118 -10.58 -15.60 -3.74
N GLY A 119 -9.92 -14.59 -4.32
CA GLY A 119 -10.14 -13.18 -4.03
C GLY A 119 -11.60 -12.72 -4.15
N PRO A 120 -12.29 -12.92 -5.29
CA PRO A 120 -13.66 -12.41 -5.47
C PRO A 120 -14.65 -12.92 -4.42
N ALA A 121 -14.60 -14.21 -4.10
CA ALA A 121 -15.52 -14.82 -3.15
C ALA A 121 -15.18 -14.42 -1.72
N LEU A 122 -13.90 -14.50 -1.35
CA LEU A 122 -13.44 -14.25 0.01
C LEU A 122 -13.53 -12.76 0.39
N CYS A 123 -13.03 -11.86 -0.46
CA CYS A 123 -13.12 -10.41 -0.22
C CYS A 123 -14.57 -9.92 -0.34
N GLY A 124 -15.34 -10.48 -1.28
CA GLY A 124 -16.76 -10.16 -1.45
C GLY A 124 -17.59 -10.50 -0.20
N ASP A 125 -17.35 -11.67 0.40
CA ASP A 125 -18.02 -12.07 1.64
C ASP A 125 -17.60 -11.21 2.83
N PHE A 126 -16.29 -10.93 2.97
CA PHE A 126 -15.77 -10.04 4.00
C PHE A 126 -16.43 -8.66 3.93
N PHE A 127 -16.47 -8.05 2.74
CA PHE A 127 -17.04 -6.71 2.58
C PHE A 127 -18.57 -6.68 2.70
N THR A 128 -19.27 -7.76 2.31
CA THR A 128 -20.73 -7.85 2.49
C THR A 128 -21.10 -7.87 3.97
N GLU A 129 -20.39 -8.68 4.75
CA GLU A 129 -20.59 -8.75 6.21
C GLU A 129 -20.23 -7.43 6.89
N LEU A 130 -19.09 -6.83 6.51
CA LEU A 130 -18.63 -5.57 7.06
C LEU A 130 -19.60 -4.41 6.75
N ASP A 131 -20.08 -4.31 5.51
CA ASP A 131 -21.07 -3.30 5.11
C ASP A 131 -22.34 -3.39 5.95
N GLY A 132 -22.87 -4.61 6.14
CA GLY A 132 -24.04 -4.85 6.97
C GLY A 132 -23.84 -4.43 8.43
N LYS A 133 -22.65 -4.66 8.99
CA LYS A 133 -22.29 -4.26 10.36
C LYS A 133 -22.10 -2.76 10.52
N ILE A 134 -21.37 -2.13 9.60
CA ILE A 134 -21.15 -0.68 9.61
C ILE A 134 -22.49 0.05 9.48
N LYS A 135 -23.34 -0.33 8.51
CA LYS A 135 -24.67 0.27 8.32
C LYS A 135 -25.52 0.23 9.58
N LYS A 136 -25.49 -0.89 10.31
CA LYS A 136 -26.19 -1.01 11.60
C LYS A 136 -25.59 -0.10 12.67
N ALA A 137 -24.26 -0.04 12.77
CA ALA A 137 -23.57 0.75 13.78
C ALA A 137 -23.77 2.27 13.59
N VAL A 138 -23.92 2.73 12.35
CA VAL A 138 -24.10 4.15 12.00
C VAL A 138 -25.57 4.54 11.79
N ALA A 139 -26.50 3.60 11.90
CA ALA A 139 -27.92 3.86 11.71
C ALA A 139 -28.40 4.93 12.71
N GLY A 140 -28.96 6.03 12.20
CA GLY A 140 -29.45 7.13 13.03
C GLY A 140 -28.36 8.09 13.56
N LYS A 141 -27.11 7.95 13.09
CA LYS A 141 -25.97 8.81 13.49
C LYS A 141 -25.43 9.72 12.37
N GLN A 142 -26.03 9.67 11.17
CA GLN A 142 -25.57 10.38 9.97
C GLN A 142 -26.39 11.62 9.62
#